data_AF-A0A524N3E2-F1
#
_entry.id   AF-A0A524N3E2-F1
#
_cell.length_a   1.000
_cell.length_b   1.000
_cell.length_c   1.000
_cell.angle_alpha   90.00
_cell.angle_beta   90.00
_cell.angle_gamma   90.00
#
_symmetry.space_group_name_H-M   'P 1'
#
loop_
_entity.id
_entity.type
_entity.pdbx_description
1 polymer ?
#
loop_
_entity_poly.entity_id
_entity_poly.type
_entity_poly.pdbx_seq_one_letter_code
_entity_poly.pdbx_strand_id
1 'polypeptide(L)'
;MFSGAIKGLQSLKGQPKLSREKRALGREYICELFKAGFSPAEIRYLAGGKDSPWKESTIKKYCKGLEVKDTAMKTKTLQLLEEYVLADGDWDELALYSAQKKALTEENLSFDELLEFKKGVEGKGINLDEFAFLYNEVTSHSRDWKTFVKAVSTTLDLIGLGYDFEGLKALHEKTITLGGIKKVLFSILHAITEEDSKRRLQEFTDTAKALDDQMRQSEIRRDTVTSETKLIQGHFDFARTLIDEYRIDPLSFRIIIDTCRKYGEPMNILQTINTYANLRDLEINVAMQTGWLQGLIDEIQRFKVTKETHQGEVEDLYRRIGVIEERTKNYRVLQNISNLITDPAHTQLTPMEFMLLAQTLFLNLRIYSKTHSDNLLKWTLYVANDLEKAVNSLNKILGESDGKTA
;
A
#
# COMPACT_ATOMS: atom_id res chain seq x y z
N MET A 1 88.21 32.44 16.01
CA MET A 1 89.51 31.92 15.51
C MET A 1 90.70 32.60 16.18
N PHE A 2 90.83 33.93 16.22
CA PHE A 2 91.98 34.60 16.87
C PHE A 2 92.04 34.50 18.40
N SER A 3 90.99 33.97 19.05
CA SER A 3 90.95 33.79 20.50
C SER A 3 92.12 32.95 21.02
N GLY A 4 92.65 32.00 20.23
CA GLY A 4 93.81 31.19 20.63
C GLY A 4 95.07 32.03 20.72
N ALA A 5 95.41 32.77 19.67
CA ALA A 5 96.58 33.65 19.63
C ALA A 5 96.49 34.78 20.67
N ILE A 6 95.31 35.39 20.85
CA ILE A 6 95.09 36.44 21.85
C ILE A 6 95.25 35.88 23.27
N LYS A 7 94.57 34.79 23.62
CA LYS A 7 94.71 34.15 24.94
C LYS A 7 96.14 33.67 25.18
N GLY A 8 96.79 33.15 24.15
CA GLY A 8 98.19 32.75 24.17
C GLY A 8 99.10 33.92 24.54
N LEU A 9 98.96 35.07 23.87
CA LEU A 9 99.73 36.28 24.20
C LEU A 9 99.40 36.85 25.59
N GLN A 10 98.14 36.82 25.99
CA GLN A 10 97.71 37.27 27.32
C GLN A 10 98.22 36.36 28.44
N SER A 11 98.34 35.05 28.21
CA SER A 11 98.92 34.10 29.19
C SER A 11 100.42 34.36 29.47
N LEU A 12 101.09 35.07 28.57
CA LEU A 12 102.49 35.49 28.71
C LEU A 12 102.63 36.86 29.40
N LYS A 13 101.51 37.55 29.71
CA LYS A 13 101.50 38.81 30.45
C LYS A 13 102.07 38.61 31.87
N GLY A 14 102.78 39.62 32.39
CA GLY A 14 103.31 39.61 33.76
C GLY A 14 104.57 38.77 33.97
N GLN A 15 105.11 38.09 32.94
CA GLN A 15 106.39 37.39 33.01
C GLN A 15 107.52 38.32 32.56
N PRO A 16 108.35 38.88 33.47
CA PRO A 16 109.37 39.88 33.11
C PRO A 16 110.48 39.31 32.21
N LYS A 17 110.70 37.98 32.25
CA LYS A 17 111.62 37.27 31.35
C LYS A 17 110.95 36.00 30.82
N LEU A 18 110.54 36.03 29.56
CA LEU A 18 110.04 34.85 28.86
C LEU A 18 111.20 33.90 28.50
N SER A 19 110.98 32.58 28.65
CA SER A 19 111.89 31.54 28.16
C SER A 19 112.00 31.60 26.63
N ARG A 20 113.04 30.98 26.05
CA ARG A 20 113.25 30.96 24.60
C ARG A 20 112.05 30.36 23.85
N GLU A 21 111.49 29.28 24.39
CA GLU A 21 110.31 28.59 23.85
C GLU A 21 109.07 29.47 23.90
N LYS A 22 108.78 30.07 25.07
CA LYS A 22 107.64 31.00 25.22
C LYS A 22 107.78 32.22 24.31
N ARG A 23 109.01 32.68 24.03
CA ARG A 23 109.24 33.76 23.07
C ARG A 23 108.98 33.34 21.62
N ALA A 24 109.35 32.12 21.26
CA ALA A 24 109.07 31.56 19.94
C ALA A 24 107.55 31.43 19.73
N LEU A 25 106.84 30.87 20.71
CA LEU A 25 105.39 30.74 20.68
C LEU A 25 104.68 32.11 20.62
N GLY A 26 105.12 33.06 21.44
CA GLY A 26 104.60 34.43 21.38
C GLY A 26 104.84 35.11 20.03
N ARG A 27 105.99 34.85 19.39
CA ARG A 27 106.26 35.32 18.03
C ARG A 27 105.29 34.70 17.03
N GLU A 28 104.98 33.41 17.13
CA GLU A 28 104.01 32.75 16.25
C GLU A 28 102.63 33.41 16.36
N TYR A 29 102.13 33.64 17.56
CA TYR A 29 100.85 34.33 17.79
C TYR A 29 100.85 35.77 17.26
N ILE A 30 101.94 36.52 17.45
CA ILE A 30 102.09 37.87 16.88
C ILE A 30 102.02 37.83 15.35
N CYS A 31 102.73 36.90 14.73
CA CYS A 31 102.75 36.75 13.27
C CYS A 31 101.38 36.32 12.73
N GLU A 32 100.65 35.48 13.45
CA GLU A 32 99.29 35.05 13.11
C GLU A 32 98.32 36.24 13.12
N LEU A 33 98.31 37.03 14.19
CA LEU A 33 97.47 38.25 14.28
C LEU A 33 97.86 39.27 13.20
N PHE A 34 99.15 39.44 12.93
CA PHE A 34 99.58 40.38 11.88
C PHE A 34 99.10 39.95 10.49
N LYS A 35 99.20 38.65 10.16
CA LYS A 35 98.67 38.10 8.90
C LYS A 35 97.16 38.28 8.77
N ALA A 36 96.45 38.34 9.89
CA ALA A 36 95.01 38.62 9.97
C ALA A 36 94.64 40.13 9.91
N GLY A 37 95.62 41.00 9.67
CA GLY A 37 95.38 42.43 9.46
C GLY A 37 95.42 43.30 10.72
N PHE A 38 95.83 42.74 11.86
CA PHE A 38 96.06 43.56 13.06
C PHE A 38 97.39 44.31 12.95
N SER A 39 97.34 45.61 13.18
CA SER A 39 98.52 46.47 13.24
C SER A 39 99.37 46.16 14.48
N PRO A 40 100.66 46.48 14.49
CA PRO A 40 101.52 46.30 15.65
C PRO A 40 101.00 46.96 16.94
N ALA A 41 100.33 48.11 16.82
CA ALA A 41 99.73 48.81 17.95
C ALA A 41 98.51 48.06 18.52
N GLU A 42 97.64 47.55 17.65
CA GLU A 42 96.48 46.75 18.05
C GLU A 42 96.91 45.42 18.66
N ILE A 43 97.91 44.74 18.09
CA ILE A 43 98.45 43.50 18.66
C ILE A 43 99.00 43.75 20.08
N ARG A 44 99.72 44.86 20.28
CA ARG A 44 100.20 45.26 21.61
C ARG A 44 99.03 45.49 22.57
N TYR A 45 97.98 46.16 22.12
CA TYR A 45 96.79 46.38 22.93
C TYR A 45 96.14 45.05 23.35
N LEU A 46 95.89 44.15 22.39
CA LEU A 46 95.33 42.82 22.64
C LEU A 46 96.19 41.96 23.58
N ALA A 47 97.52 42.13 23.52
CA ALA A 47 98.49 41.44 24.36
C ALA A 47 98.65 42.05 25.77
N GLY A 48 97.75 42.94 26.20
CA GLY A 48 97.75 43.55 27.54
C GLY A 48 98.22 45.01 27.61
N GLY A 49 98.31 45.69 26.47
CA GLY A 49 98.54 47.14 26.41
C GLY A 49 99.92 47.59 26.87
N LYS A 50 99.96 48.53 27.83
CA LYS A 50 101.23 49.07 28.36
C LYS A 50 102.01 48.02 29.16
N ASP A 51 101.31 47.08 29.81
CA ASP A 51 101.89 46.02 30.64
C ASP A 51 102.30 44.78 29.83
N SER A 52 102.12 44.82 28.51
CA SER A 52 102.52 43.72 27.65
C SER A 52 104.06 43.61 27.60
N PRO A 53 104.65 42.41 27.71
CA PRO A 53 106.08 42.23 27.46
C PRO A 53 106.45 42.48 25.99
N TRP A 54 105.45 42.60 25.11
CA TRP A 54 105.60 42.80 23.68
C TRP A 54 105.51 44.28 23.31
N LYS A 55 106.67 44.93 23.24
CA LYS A 55 106.76 46.31 22.71
C LYS A 55 106.39 46.32 21.22
N GLU A 56 105.78 47.42 20.78
CA GLU A 56 105.39 47.61 19.38
C GLU A 56 106.59 47.49 18.42
N SER A 57 107.76 47.99 18.83
CA SER A 57 109.00 47.84 18.06
C SER A 57 109.44 46.37 17.90
N THR A 58 109.23 45.55 18.94
CA THR A 58 109.47 44.10 18.90
C THR A 58 108.49 43.41 17.96
N ILE A 59 107.21 43.78 18.02
CA ILE A 59 106.17 43.26 17.11
C ILE A 59 106.51 43.60 15.66
N LYS A 60 106.81 44.87 15.36
CA LYS A 60 107.27 45.32 14.03
C LYS A 60 108.47 44.52 13.52
N LYS A 61 109.44 44.24 14.39
CA LYS A 61 110.62 43.43 14.04
C LYS A 61 110.23 41.99 13.68
N TYR A 62 109.31 41.38 14.42
CA TYR A 62 108.86 40.01 14.15
C TYR A 62 107.99 39.88 12.91
N CYS A 63 107.24 40.92 12.58
CA CYS A 63 106.38 40.96 11.40
C CYS A 63 107.09 41.47 10.13
N LYS A 64 108.37 41.86 10.22
CA LYS A 64 109.12 42.39 9.07
C LYS A 64 109.18 41.34 7.95
N GLY A 65 108.68 41.70 6.77
CA GLY A 65 108.64 40.83 5.59
C GLY A 65 107.45 39.86 5.56
N LEU A 66 106.50 39.96 6.51
CA LEU A 66 105.23 39.26 6.40
C LEU A 66 104.22 40.11 5.62
N GLU A 67 103.48 39.48 4.72
CA GLU A 67 102.33 40.10 4.07
C GLU A 67 101.07 39.83 4.87
N VAL A 68 100.19 40.84 4.92
CA VAL A 68 98.84 40.68 5.46
C VAL A 68 98.05 39.83 4.50
N LYS A 69 97.65 38.63 4.93
CA LYS A 69 97.00 37.64 4.05
C LYS A 69 95.52 37.93 3.86
N ASP A 70 94.86 38.39 4.91
CA ASP A 70 93.42 38.62 4.89
C ASP A 70 93.03 39.66 5.94
N THR A 71 92.46 40.78 5.49
CA THR A 71 91.89 41.81 6.38
C THR A 71 90.38 41.67 6.52
N ALA A 72 89.71 40.88 5.67
CA ALA A 72 88.25 40.78 5.61
C ALA A 72 87.67 40.31 6.94
N MET A 73 88.35 39.37 7.62
CA MET A 73 87.89 38.87 8.92
C MET A 73 87.98 39.93 10.03
N LYS A 74 89.05 40.73 10.06
CA LYS A 74 89.17 41.84 11.01
C LYS A 74 88.12 42.90 10.73
N THR A 75 87.98 43.33 9.48
CA THR A 75 86.98 44.32 9.06
C THR A 75 85.58 43.86 9.41
N LYS A 76 85.22 42.60 9.13
CA LYS A 76 83.93 42.03 9.49
C LYS A 76 83.70 41.97 11.00
N THR A 77 84.73 41.64 11.78
CA THR A 77 84.60 41.60 13.25
C THR A 77 84.39 43.00 13.84
N LEU A 78 85.10 44.01 13.31
CA LEU A 78 84.92 45.39 13.73
C LEU A 78 83.55 45.94 13.31
N GLN A 79 83.10 45.66 12.08
CA GLN A 79 81.76 46.02 11.61
C GLN A 79 80.67 45.42 12.51
N LEU A 80 80.76 44.15 12.86
CA LEU A 80 79.79 43.51 13.75
C LEU A 80 79.80 44.12 15.17
N LEU A 81 80.97 44.51 15.68
CA LEU A 81 81.06 45.20 16.97
C LEU A 81 80.52 46.63 16.89
N GLU A 82 80.78 47.35 15.81
CA GLU A 82 80.20 48.68 15.56
C GLU A 82 78.68 48.61 15.45
N GLU A 83 78.15 47.67 14.68
CA GLU A 83 76.70 47.41 14.58
C GLU A 83 76.09 47.07 15.93
N TYR A 84 76.76 46.24 16.74
CA TYR A 84 76.30 45.89 18.08
C TYR A 84 76.26 47.10 19.03
N VAL A 85 77.31 47.92 19.02
CA VAL A 85 77.38 49.14 19.82
C VAL A 85 76.35 50.18 19.36
N LEU A 86 76.13 50.31 18.05
CA LEU A 86 75.11 51.21 17.50
C LEU A 86 73.68 50.77 17.81
N ALA A 87 73.47 49.49 18.12
CA ALA A 87 72.19 48.94 18.57
C ALA A 87 71.98 49.05 20.09
N ASP A 88 72.80 49.85 20.80
CA ASP A 88 72.83 49.95 22.27
C ASP A 88 73.04 48.60 22.97
N GLY A 89 73.75 47.67 22.33
CA GLY A 89 74.01 46.34 22.88
C GLY A 89 74.88 46.38 24.14
N ASP A 90 74.42 45.69 25.19
CA ASP A 90 75.14 45.61 26.46
C ASP A 90 76.24 44.53 26.40
N TRP A 91 77.43 44.82 26.94
CA TRP A 91 78.50 43.82 27.03
C TRP A 91 78.08 42.59 27.84
N ASP A 92 77.19 42.76 28.83
CA ASP A 92 76.64 41.65 29.60
C ASP A 92 75.71 40.77 28.74
N GLU A 93 74.97 41.35 27.80
CA GLU A 93 74.18 40.60 26.82
C GLU A 93 75.05 39.82 25.84
N LEU A 94 76.16 40.40 25.37
CA LEU A 94 77.11 39.70 24.51
C LEU A 94 77.79 38.53 25.24
N ALA A 95 78.11 38.73 26.52
CA ALA A 95 78.65 37.68 27.39
C ALA A 95 77.62 36.56 27.60
N LEU A 96 76.36 36.92 27.85
CA LEU A 96 75.25 35.97 27.96
C LEU A 96 75.05 35.18 26.66
N TYR A 97 75.02 35.87 25.51
CA TYR A 97 74.94 35.23 24.19
C TYR A 97 76.09 34.25 23.97
N SER A 98 77.32 34.63 24.31
CA SER A 98 78.48 33.74 24.18
C SER A 98 78.38 32.53 25.12
N ALA A 99 77.85 32.70 26.33
CA ALA A 99 77.64 31.61 27.27
C ALA A 99 76.55 30.64 26.75
N GLN A 100 75.44 31.17 26.27
CA GLN A 100 74.35 30.40 25.65
C GLN A 100 74.84 29.67 24.39
N LYS A 101 75.61 30.33 23.53
CA LYS A 101 76.22 29.71 22.34
C LYS A 101 77.06 28.49 22.70
N LYS A 102 77.86 28.62 23.77
CA LYS A 102 78.72 27.55 24.24
C LYS A 102 77.89 26.37 24.76
N ALA A 103 76.88 26.63 25.59
CA ALA A 103 75.97 25.60 26.09
C ALA A 103 75.26 24.87 24.94
N LEU A 104 74.77 25.60 23.93
CA LEU A 104 74.17 25.01 22.74
C LEU A 104 75.16 24.15 21.94
N THR A 105 76.40 24.61 21.80
CA THR A 105 77.44 23.84 21.10
C THR A 105 77.79 22.54 21.85
N GLU A 106 77.81 22.57 23.19
CA GLU A 106 78.01 21.38 24.03
C GLU A 106 76.89 20.34 23.83
N GLU A 107 75.66 20.81 23.56
CA GLU A 107 74.49 19.98 23.20
C GLU A 107 74.42 19.61 21.70
N ASN A 108 75.44 19.97 20.91
CA ASN A 108 75.46 19.82 19.44
C ASN A 108 74.28 20.51 18.73
N LEU A 109 73.98 21.75 19.11
CA LEU A 109 72.94 22.59 18.54
C LEU A 109 73.50 23.92 18.06
N SER A 110 72.95 24.39 16.94
CA SER A 110 73.22 25.74 16.42
C SER A 110 72.08 26.70 16.74
N PHE A 111 72.40 28.00 16.78
CA PHE A 111 71.38 29.05 16.90
C PHE A 111 70.43 29.08 15.70
N ASP A 112 70.92 28.74 14.51
CA ASP A 112 70.10 28.72 13.30
C ASP A 112 69.03 27.64 13.39
N GLU A 113 69.37 26.45 13.87
CA GLU A 113 68.40 25.38 14.12
C GLU A 113 67.34 25.79 15.16
N LEU A 114 67.72 26.50 16.22
CA LEU A 114 66.77 27.03 17.20
C LEU A 114 65.86 28.10 16.63
N LEU A 115 66.39 28.98 15.77
CA LEU A 115 65.61 30.03 15.12
C LEU A 115 64.64 29.46 14.09
N GLU A 116 65.07 28.50 13.28
CA GLU A 116 64.20 27.77 12.35
C GLU A 116 63.11 27.02 13.10
N PHE A 117 63.48 26.35 14.19
CA PHE A 117 62.53 25.65 15.04
C PHE A 117 61.51 26.62 15.67
N LYS A 118 61.96 27.75 16.23
CA LYS A 118 61.09 28.80 16.77
C LYS A 118 60.09 29.28 15.71
N LYS A 119 60.57 29.61 14.51
CA LYS A 119 59.71 30.02 13.39
C LYS A 119 58.71 28.93 12.99
N GLY A 120 59.11 27.66 13.05
CA GLY A 120 58.22 26.52 12.78
C GLY A 120 57.12 26.37 13.81
N VAL A 121 57.42 26.61 15.10
CA VAL A 121 56.44 26.60 16.21
C VAL A 121 55.46 27.77 16.07
N GLU A 122 55.97 28.99 15.90
CA GLU A 122 55.15 30.20 15.72
C GLU A 122 54.30 30.14 14.45
N GLY A 123 54.85 29.66 13.34
CA GLY A 123 54.14 29.51 12.06
C GLY A 123 52.99 28.52 12.09
N LYS A 124 52.98 27.61 13.07
CA LYS A 124 51.87 26.67 13.33
C LYS A 124 50.91 27.16 14.41
N GLY A 125 51.05 28.42 14.85
CA GLY A 125 50.14 29.08 15.78
C GLY A 125 50.33 28.68 17.25
N ILE A 126 51.45 28.04 17.60
CA ILE A 126 51.73 27.64 18.98
C ILE A 126 52.41 28.79 19.72
N ASN A 127 51.88 29.10 20.91
CA ASN A 127 52.49 30.09 21.79
C ASN A 127 53.81 29.56 22.38
N LEU A 128 54.86 30.38 22.36
CA LEU A 128 56.17 30.03 22.92
C LEU A 128 56.13 29.76 24.43
N ASP A 129 55.20 30.37 25.17
CA ASP A 129 55.03 30.12 26.60
C ASP A 129 54.45 28.73 26.86
N GLU A 130 53.45 28.31 26.09
CA GLU A 130 52.91 26.94 26.11
C GLU A 130 53.97 25.93 25.69
N PHE A 131 54.80 26.31 24.72
CA PHE A 131 55.91 25.50 24.27
C PHE A 131 57.00 25.33 25.33
N ALA A 132 57.38 26.41 26.01
CA ALA A 132 58.34 26.39 27.10
C ALA A 132 57.83 25.56 28.29
N PHE A 133 56.53 25.64 28.57
CA PHE A 133 55.88 24.77 29.55
C PHE A 133 56.03 23.28 29.17
N LEU A 134 55.72 22.92 27.92
CA LEU A 134 55.89 21.55 27.41
C LEU A 134 57.35 21.09 27.41
N TYR A 135 58.29 21.97 27.08
CA TYR A 135 59.70 21.67 27.17
C TYR A 135 60.12 21.32 28.60
N ASN A 136 59.72 22.12 29.57
CA ASN A 136 60.04 21.89 30.98
C ASN A 136 59.39 20.60 31.50
N GLU A 137 58.17 20.29 31.09
CA GLU A 137 57.45 19.06 31.45
C GLU A 137 58.10 17.80 30.83
N VAL A 138 58.63 17.91 29.61
CA VAL A 138 59.28 16.79 28.92
C VAL A 138 60.73 16.61 29.37
N THR A 139 61.45 17.69 29.65
CA THR A 139 62.85 17.63 30.09
C THR A 139 63.02 17.30 31.56
N SER A 140 62.01 17.56 32.41
CA SER A 140 61.98 17.01 33.78
C SER A 140 62.03 15.47 33.80
N HIS A 141 61.78 14.82 32.66
CA HIS A 141 61.84 13.37 32.44
C HIS A 141 63.06 12.92 31.61
N SER A 142 64.17 13.67 31.66
CA SER A 142 65.51 13.31 31.13
C SER A 142 65.60 13.00 29.63
N ARG A 143 64.83 13.68 28.78
CA ARG A 143 64.97 13.53 27.32
C ARG A 143 66.00 14.52 26.77
N ASP A 144 66.92 14.03 25.94
CA ASP A 144 67.85 14.89 25.21
C ASP A 144 67.08 15.84 24.28
N TRP A 145 67.64 17.03 24.03
CA TRP A 145 66.98 18.07 23.23
C TRP A 145 66.62 17.61 21.81
N LYS A 146 67.43 16.77 21.16
CA LYS A 146 67.13 16.26 19.82
C LYS A 146 65.91 15.34 19.83
N THR A 147 65.79 14.51 20.86
CA THR A 147 64.60 13.68 21.07
C THR A 147 63.36 14.54 21.33
N PHE A 148 63.51 15.64 22.08
CA PHE A 148 62.44 16.61 22.30
C PHE A 148 62.02 17.32 21.01
N VAL A 149 62.96 17.91 20.25
CA VAL A 149 62.68 18.57 18.97
C VAL A 149 62.00 17.60 18.01
N LYS A 150 62.46 16.36 17.91
CA LYS A 150 61.81 15.34 17.07
C LYS A 150 60.38 15.04 17.52
N ALA A 151 60.15 14.92 18.83
CA ALA A 151 58.82 14.71 19.38
C ALA A 151 57.90 15.91 19.08
N VAL A 152 58.38 17.14 19.28
CA VAL A 152 57.64 18.36 18.95
C VAL A 152 57.35 18.45 17.47
N SER A 153 58.32 18.24 16.59
CA SER A 153 58.09 18.27 15.14
C SER A 153 57.03 17.24 14.72
N THR A 154 57.04 16.06 15.32
CA THR A 154 56.00 15.04 15.10
C THR A 154 54.63 15.54 15.56
N THR A 155 54.54 16.14 16.76
CA THR A 155 53.31 16.76 17.29
C THR A 155 52.81 17.89 16.37
N LEU A 156 53.72 18.74 15.91
CA LEU A 156 53.45 19.83 14.99
C LEU A 156 52.94 19.33 13.63
N ASP A 157 53.43 18.20 13.14
CA ASP A 157 52.95 17.60 11.90
C ASP A 157 51.55 17.01 12.07
N LEU A 158 51.25 16.44 13.24
CA LEU A 158 49.90 16.00 13.57
C LEU A 158 48.92 17.18 13.69
N ILE A 159 49.35 18.31 14.25
CA ILE A 159 48.56 19.56 14.25
C ILE A 159 48.30 20.04 12.82
N GLY A 160 49.31 19.98 11.94
CA GLY A 160 49.14 20.28 10.52
C GLY A 160 48.14 19.36 9.79
N LEU A 161 47.93 18.15 10.29
CA LEU A 161 46.92 17.20 9.80
C LEU A 161 45.52 17.43 10.42
N GLY A 162 45.34 18.48 11.22
CA GLY A 162 44.07 18.88 11.81
C GLY A 162 43.80 18.32 13.22
N TYR A 163 44.78 17.70 13.87
CA TYR A 163 44.65 17.29 15.27
C TYR A 163 45.01 18.44 16.20
N ASP A 164 44.04 19.04 16.86
CA ASP A 164 44.31 20.03 17.90
C ASP A 164 44.96 19.40 19.15
N PHE A 165 45.41 20.26 20.06
CA PHE A 165 46.14 19.84 21.24
C PHE A 165 45.30 18.93 22.16
N GLU A 166 44.01 19.23 22.29
CA GLU A 166 43.04 18.39 23.02
C GLU A 166 42.86 17.01 22.36
N GLY A 167 42.81 16.96 21.03
CA GLY A 167 42.77 15.72 20.26
C GLY A 167 44.02 14.86 20.46
N LEU A 168 45.20 15.47 20.52
CA LEU A 168 46.46 14.77 20.80
C LEU A 168 46.55 14.28 22.24
N LYS A 169 46.05 15.08 23.20
CA LYS A 169 45.95 14.68 24.61
C LYS A 169 45.00 13.50 24.80
N ALA A 170 43.80 13.57 24.21
CA ALA A 170 42.84 12.47 24.22
C ALA A 170 43.41 11.21 23.57
N LEU A 171 44.15 11.35 22.45
CA LEU A 171 44.85 10.24 21.80
C LEU A 171 45.90 9.65 22.73
N HIS A 172 46.69 10.48 23.43
CA HIS A 172 47.69 10.03 24.38
C HIS A 172 47.08 9.25 25.55
N GLU A 173 46.03 9.79 26.17
CA GLU A 173 45.28 9.11 27.25
C GLU A 173 44.71 7.77 26.77
N LYS A 174 44.19 7.71 25.53
CA LYS A 174 43.79 6.45 24.88
C LYS A 174 44.96 5.51 24.63
N THR A 175 46.14 6.00 24.27
CA THR A 175 47.33 5.14 24.11
C THR A 175 47.80 4.56 25.44
N ILE A 176 47.71 5.30 26.55
CA ILE A 176 48.02 4.80 27.88
C ILE A 176 47.03 3.70 28.27
N THR A 177 45.73 3.98 28.15
CA THR A 177 44.67 3.04 28.55
C THR A 177 44.60 1.78 27.70
N LEU A 178 44.82 1.90 26.38
CA LEU A 178 44.78 0.76 25.47
C LEU A 178 46.14 0.07 25.31
N GLY A 179 47.22 0.55 25.95
CA GLY A 179 48.53 -0.09 25.94
C GLY A 179 49.29 0.07 24.61
N GLY A 180 49.20 1.26 24.00
CA GLY A 180 50.01 1.69 22.86
C GLY A 180 49.19 2.12 21.63
N ILE A 181 49.82 2.94 20.77
CA ILE A 181 49.16 3.56 19.61
C ILE A 181 48.65 2.57 18.56
N LYS A 182 49.31 1.41 18.42
CA LYS A 182 48.84 0.33 17.54
C LYS A 182 47.44 -0.16 17.91
N LYS A 183 47.15 -0.26 19.22
CA LYS A 183 45.85 -0.71 19.71
C LYS A 183 44.78 0.37 19.58
N VAL A 184 45.15 1.64 19.80
CA VAL A 184 44.26 2.78 19.53
C VAL A 184 43.88 2.85 18.05
N LEU A 185 44.85 2.77 17.14
CA LEU A 185 44.60 2.73 15.71
C LEU A 185 43.77 1.52 15.31
N PHE A 186 44.00 0.35 15.91
CA PHE A 186 43.19 -0.84 15.67
C PHE A 186 41.74 -0.64 16.13
N SER A 187 41.50 -0.02 17.29
CA SER A 187 40.16 0.31 17.78
C SER A 187 39.45 1.36 16.91
N ILE A 188 40.17 2.37 16.42
CA ILE A 188 39.63 3.38 15.49
C ILE A 188 39.30 2.73 14.14
N LEU A 189 40.23 1.94 13.57
CA LEU A 189 40.00 1.18 12.34
C LEU A 189 38.81 0.24 12.49
N HIS A 190 38.70 -0.47 13.62
CA HIS A 190 37.58 -1.36 13.89
C HIS A 190 36.25 -0.60 13.97
N ALA A 191 36.22 0.55 14.65
CA ALA A 191 35.03 1.40 14.74
C ALA A 191 34.61 1.95 13.36
N ILE A 192 35.55 2.44 12.56
CA ILE A 192 35.30 2.93 11.20
C ILE A 192 34.79 1.79 10.32
N THR A 193 35.41 0.61 10.38
CA THR A 193 34.95 -0.55 9.60
C THR A 193 33.60 -1.07 10.06
N GLU A 194 33.26 -0.98 11.34
CA GLU A 194 31.97 -1.39 11.86
C GLU A 194 30.86 -0.44 11.41
N GLU A 195 31.14 0.87 11.41
CA GLU A 195 30.19 1.91 10.97
C GLU A 195 30.00 1.89 9.45
N ASP A 196 31.07 1.75 8.66
CA ASP A 196 30.98 1.53 7.21
C ASP A 196 30.29 0.19 6.88
N SER A 197 30.51 -0.86 7.66
CA SER A 197 29.81 -2.15 7.48
C SER A 197 28.32 -2.03 7.80
N LYS A 198 27.94 -1.28 8.85
CA LYS A 198 26.53 -0.98 9.15
C LYS A 198 25.88 -0.15 8.04
N ARG A 199 26.58 0.86 7.51
CA ARG A 199 26.08 1.65 6.38
C ARG A 199 25.86 0.79 5.14
N ARG A 200 26.82 -0.06 4.79
CA ARG A 200 26.68 -1.00 3.66
C ARG A 200 25.57 -2.02 3.87
N LEU A 201 25.38 -2.53 5.09
CA LEU A 201 24.26 -3.41 5.44
C LEU A 201 22.92 -2.71 5.28
N GLN A 202 22.83 -1.44 5.68
CA GLN A 202 21.63 -0.63 5.50
C GLN A 202 21.35 -0.39 4.02
N GLU A 203 22.34 0.06 3.24
CA GLU A 203 22.23 0.24 1.79
C GLU A 203 21.82 -1.06 1.09
N PHE A 204 22.40 -2.20 1.48
CA PHE A 204 22.04 -3.51 0.94
C PHE A 204 20.62 -3.92 1.32
N THR A 205 20.20 -3.65 2.55
CA THR A 205 18.83 -3.93 3.04
C THR A 205 17.80 -3.09 2.29
N ASP A 206 18.09 -1.82 2.05
CA ASP A 206 17.22 -0.91 1.32
C ASP A 206 17.15 -1.30 -0.17
N THR A 207 18.27 -1.72 -0.76
CA THR A 207 18.32 -2.24 -2.13
C THR A 207 17.54 -3.55 -2.26
N ALA A 208 17.66 -4.46 -1.29
CA ALA A 208 16.92 -5.71 -1.26
C ALA A 208 15.40 -5.48 -1.14
N LYS A 209 14.97 -4.52 -0.32
CA LYS A 209 13.56 -4.12 -0.25
C LYS A 209 13.04 -3.55 -1.56
N ALA A 210 13.80 -2.64 -2.19
CA ALA A 210 13.42 -2.07 -3.47
C ALA A 210 13.29 -3.15 -4.58
N LEU A 211 14.16 -4.16 -4.55
CA LEU A 211 14.11 -5.27 -5.50
C LEU A 211 12.90 -6.19 -5.23
N ASP A 212 12.57 -6.46 -3.96
CA ASP A 212 11.39 -7.24 -3.57
C ASP A 212 10.09 -6.56 -4.02
N ASP A 213 10.01 -5.23 -3.86
CA ASP A 213 8.86 -4.43 -4.33
C ASP A 213 8.75 -4.45 -5.86
N GLN A 214 9.86 -4.38 -6.60
CA GLN A 214 9.88 -4.53 -8.05
C GLN A 214 9.45 -5.93 -8.50
N MET A 215 9.88 -6.97 -7.79
CA MET A 215 9.47 -8.34 -8.06
C MET A 215 7.96 -8.51 -7.86
N ARG A 216 7.41 -8.01 -6.74
CA ARG A 216 5.95 -8.01 -6.51
C ARG A 216 5.17 -7.28 -7.60
N GLN A 217 5.63 -6.10 -8.01
CA GLN A 217 4.98 -5.38 -9.12
C GLN A 217 5.04 -6.15 -10.43
N SER A 218 6.16 -6.82 -10.71
CA SER A 218 6.33 -7.64 -11.91
C SER A 218 5.44 -8.88 -11.89
N GLU A 219 5.25 -9.48 -10.72
CA GLU A 219 4.35 -10.63 -10.50
C GLU A 219 2.88 -10.23 -10.72
N ILE A 220 2.44 -9.10 -10.17
CA ILE A 220 1.10 -8.54 -10.42
C ILE A 220 0.89 -8.29 -11.93
N ARG A 221 1.88 -7.70 -12.62
CA ARG A 221 1.81 -7.50 -14.07
C ARG A 221 1.72 -8.81 -14.84
N ARG A 222 2.50 -9.81 -14.43
CA ARG A 222 2.49 -11.15 -15.04
C ARG A 222 1.11 -11.79 -14.89
N ASP A 223 0.50 -11.71 -13.72
CA ASP A 223 -0.83 -12.26 -13.47
C ASP A 223 -1.91 -11.54 -14.29
N THR A 224 -1.81 -10.21 -14.39
CA THR A 224 -2.70 -9.40 -15.23
C THR A 224 -2.60 -9.83 -16.69
N VAL A 225 -1.40 -9.89 -17.27
CA VAL A 225 -1.17 -10.33 -18.65
C VAL A 225 -1.63 -11.77 -18.86
N THR A 226 -1.40 -12.65 -17.88
CA THR A 226 -1.85 -14.06 -17.97
C THR A 226 -3.38 -14.15 -18.01
N SER A 227 -4.08 -13.32 -17.23
CA SER A 227 -5.53 -13.26 -17.23
C SER A 227 -6.09 -12.70 -18.55
N GLU A 228 -5.48 -11.64 -19.10
CA GLU A 228 -5.84 -11.08 -20.41
C GLU A 228 -5.58 -12.09 -21.53
N THR A 229 -4.46 -12.81 -21.47
CA THR A 229 -4.13 -13.85 -22.48
C THR A 229 -5.15 -14.99 -22.44
N LYS A 230 -5.58 -15.42 -21.24
CA LYS A 230 -6.66 -16.42 -21.09
C LYS A 230 -8.00 -15.91 -21.64
N LEU A 231 -8.33 -14.65 -21.41
CA LEU A 231 -9.55 -14.04 -21.95
C LEU A 231 -9.52 -13.99 -23.49
N ILE A 232 -8.41 -13.52 -24.07
CA ILE A 232 -8.20 -13.47 -25.52
C ILE A 232 -8.23 -14.88 -26.12
N GLN A 233 -7.56 -15.84 -25.48
CA GLN A 233 -7.60 -17.24 -25.90
C GLN A 233 -9.02 -17.78 -25.87
N GLY A 234 -9.79 -17.49 -24.81
CA GLY A 234 -11.21 -17.86 -24.73
C GLY A 234 -12.06 -17.23 -25.84
N HIS A 235 -11.78 -15.98 -26.24
CA HIS A 235 -12.44 -15.35 -27.38
C HIS A 235 -12.06 -16.02 -28.72
N PHE A 236 -10.79 -16.40 -28.90
CA PHE A 236 -10.34 -17.13 -30.08
C PHE A 236 -10.96 -18.51 -30.17
N ASP A 237 -10.99 -19.25 -29.06
CA ASP A 237 -11.59 -20.58 -29.00
C ASP A 237 -13.09 -20.49 -29.29
N PHE A 238 -13.79 -19.51 -28.72
CA PHE A 238 -15.20 -19.25 -29.03
C PHE A 238 -15.44 -18.90 -30.50
N ALA A 239 -14.64 -17.98 -31.07
CA ALA A 239 -14.73 -17.63 -32.48
C ALA A 239 -14.47 -18.85 -33.38
N ARG A 240 -13.51 -19.69 -32.99
CA ARG A 240 -13.19 -20.93 -33.69
C ARG A 240 -14.34 -21.93 -33.62
N THR A 241 -14.97 -22.12 -32.46
CA THR A 241 -16.17 -22.95 -32.32
C THR A 241 -17.29 -22.48 -33.25
N LEU A 242 -17.55 -21.18 -33.30
CA LEU A 242 -18.58 -20.62 -34.19
C LEU A 242 -18.28 -20.86 -35.67
N ILE A 243 -17.01 -20.82 -36.08
CA ILE A 243 -16.59 -21.10 -37.47
C ILE A 243 -16.62 -22.61 -37.76
N ASP A 244 -15.96 -23.42 -36.93
CA ASP A 244 -15.69 -24.83 -37.20
C ASP A 244 -16.94 -25.70 -36.95
N GLU A 245 -17.64 -25.49 -35.84
CA GLU A 245 -18.80 -26.31 -35.42
C GLU A 245 -20.10 -25.77 -35.99
N TYR A 246 -20.34 -24.45 -35.84
CA TYR A 246 -21.61 -23.83 -36.25
C TYR A 246 -21.61 -23.35 -37.70
N ARG A 247 -20.48 -23.49 -38.42
CA ARG A 247 -20.33 -23.12 -39.84
C ARG A 247 -20.73 -21.67 -40.13
N ILE A 248 -20.59 -20.78 -39.14
CA ILE A 248 -20.92 -19.37 -39.31
C ILE A 248 -19.83 -18.72 -40.16
N ASP A 249 -20.20 -18.23 -41.33
CA ASP A 249 -19.26 -17.60 -42.24
C ASP A 249 -18.79 -16.22 -41.70
N PRO A 250 -17.58 -15.77 -42.03
CA PRO A 250 -17.06 -14.47 -41.57
C PRO A 250 -17.92 -13.25 -41.94
N LEU A 251 -18.70 -13.28 -43.04
CA LEU A 251 -19.65 -12.21 -43.37
C LEU A 251 -20.84 -12.22 -42.42
N SER A 252 -21.36 -13.39 -42.04
CA SER A 252 -22.40 -13.53 -41.02
C SER A 252 -21.95 -12.96 -39.67
N PHE A 253 -20.68 -13.12 -39.30
CA PHE A 253 -20.11 -12.46 -38.11
C PHE A 253 -20.17 -10.93 -38.19
N ARG A 254 -19.83 -10.36 -39.35
CA ARG A 254 -19.89 -8.92 -39.56
C ARG A 254 -21.33 -8.40 -39.47
N ILE A 255 -22.29 -9.14 -40.03
CA ILE A 255 -23.72 -8.84 -39.92
C ILE A 255 -24.15 -8.89 -38.45
N ILE A 256 -23.75 -9.91 -37.68
CA ILE A 256 -24.07 -10.01 -36.25
C ILE A 256 -23.48 -8.82 -35.49
N ILE A 257 -22.20 -8.47 -35.72
CA ILE A 257 -21.55 -7.32 -35.07
C ILE A 257 -22.24 -6.00 -35.43
N ASP A 258 -22.56 -5.78 -36.70
CA ASP A 258 -23.24 -4.56 -37.16
C ASP A 258 -24.68 -4.49 -36.60
N THR A 259 -25.34 -5.63 -36.45
CA THR A 259 -26.65 -5.73 -35.80
C THR A 259 -26.54 -5.44 -34.29
N CYS A 260 -25.50 -5.94 -33.61
CA CYS A 260 -25.20 -5.64 -32.21
C CYS A 260 -24.86 -4.16 -31.99
N ARG A 261 -24.11 -3.54 -32.90
CA ARG A 261 -23.84 -2.10 -32.84
C ARG A 261 -25.11 -1.27 -33.05
N LYS A 262 -26.03 -1.75 -33.89
CA LYS A 262 -27.25 -1.03 -34.25
C LYS A 262 -28.38 -1.19 -33.22
N TYR A 263 -28.45 -2.34 -32.54
CA TYR A 263 -29.56 -2.67 -31.64
C TYR A 263 -29.13 -2.99 -30.19
N GLY A 264 -27.85 -2.83 -29.84
CA GLY A 264 -27.31 -3.04 -28.49
C GLY A 264 -26.56 -4.36 -28.33
N GLU A 265 -25.94 -4.57 -27.15
CA GLU A 265 -25.07 -5.74 -26.90
C GLU A 265 -25.70 -7.08 -27.35
N PRO A 266 -24.90 -8.04 -27.87
CA PRO A 266 -25.39 -9.31 -28.40
C PRO A 266 -26.35 -10.05 -27.46
N MET A 267 -26.11 -9.95 -26.15
CA MET A 267 -26.96 -10.54 -25.12
C MET A 267 -28.36 -9.91 -25.08
N ASN A 268 -28.47 -8.59 -25.28
CA ASN A 268 -29.75 -7.90 -25.35
C ASN A 268 -30.53 -8.29 -26.61
N ILE A 269 -29.84 -8.54 -27.73
CA ILE A 269 -30.47 -9.01 -28.96
C ILE A 269 -30.95 -10.45 -28.82
N LEU A 270 -30.14 -11.34 -28.23
CA LEU A 270 -30.56 -12.72 -27.95
C LEU A 270 -31.71 -12.78 -26.94
N GLN A 271 -31.71 -11.94 -25.90
CA GLN A 271 -32.84 -11.78 -25.00
C GLN A 271 -34.08 -11.27 -25.73
N THR A 272 -33.94 -10.33 -26.66
CA THR A 272 -35.05 -9.80 -27.47
C THR A 272 -35.61 -10.89 -28.39
N ILE A 273 -34.76 -11.67 -29.05
CA ILE A 273 -35.17 -12.83 -29.88
C ILE A 273 -35.90 -13.86 -29.02
N ASN A 274 -35.40 -14.16 -27.82
CA ASN A 274 -36.04 -15.10 -26.90
C ASN A 274 -37.39 -14.55 -26.38
N THR A 275 -37.48 -13.24 -26.16
CA THR A 275 -38.74 -12.57 -25.78
C THR A 275 -39.76 -12.64 -26.92
N TYR A 276 -39.32 -12.50 -28.18
CA TYR A 276 -40.16 -12.67 -29.36
C TYR A 276 -40.59 -14.12 -29.61
N ALA A 277 -39.73 -15.10 -29.33
CA ALA A 277 -40.09 -16.51 -29.37
C ALA A 277 -41.18 -16.84 -28.34
N ASN A 278 -41.02 -16.34 -27.10
CA ASN A 278 -42.02 -16.46 -26.04
C ASN A 278 -43.34 -15.75 -26.39
N LEU A 279 -43.29 -14.62 -27.10
CA LEU A 279 -44.48 -13.91 -27.60
C LEU A 279 -45.22 -14.73 -28.66
N ARG A 280 -44.50 -15.40 -29.56
CA ARG A 280 -45.11 -16.29 -30.57
C ARG A 280 -45.77 -17.51 -29.93
N ASP A 281 -45.16 -18.07 -28.89
CA ASP A 281 -45.75 -19.17 -28.12
C ASP A 281 -47.00 -18.71 -27.35
N LEU A 282 -46.99 -17.47 -26.85
CA LEU A 282 -48.19 -16.84 -26.26
C LEU A 282 -49.29 -16.60 -27.31
N GLU A 283 -48.97 -16.12 -28.50
CA GLU A 283 -49.93 -15.95 -29.59
C GLU A 283 -50.57 -17.27 -30.01
N ILE A 284 -49.79 -18.35 -30.11
CA ILE A 284 -50.31 -19.70 -30.42
C ILE A 284 -51.24 -20.19 -29.30
N ASN A 285 -50.86 -19.99 -28.03
CA ASN A 285 -51.69 -20.39 -26.89
C ASN A 285 -52.99 -19.60 -26.82
N VAL A 286 -52.95 -18.29 -27.08
CA VAL A 286 -54.15 -17.45 -27.15
C VAL A 286 -55.05 -17.90 -28.30
N ALA A 287 -54.49 -18.18 -29.48
CA ALA A 287 -55.27 -18.70 -30.61
C ALA A 287 -55.94 -20.05 -30.28
N MET A 288 -55.23 -20.97 -29.61
CA MET A 288 -55.79 -22.24 -29.14
C MET A 288 -56.92 -22.05 -28.12
N GLN A 289 -56.72 -21.19 -27.11
CA GLN A 289 -57.74 -20.90 -26.10
C GLN A 289 -58.99 -20.23 -26.71
N THR A 290 -58.80 -19.36 -27.69
CA THR A 290 -59.90 -18.71 -28.40
C THR A 290 -60.71 -19.72 -29.22
N GLY A 291 -60.03 -20.67 -29.89
CA GLY A 291 -60.69 -21.78 -30.59
C GLY A 291 -61.47 -22.71 -29.65
N TRP A 292 -60.92 -23.01 -28.47
CA TRP A 292 -61.61 -23.81 -27.45
C TRP A 292 -62.84 -23.10 -26.88
N LEU A 293 -62.74 -21.80 -26.58
CA LEU A 293 -63.87 -20.98 -26.13
C LEU A 293 -64.99 -20.93 -27.17
N GLN A 294 -64.65 -20.80 -28.45
CA GLN A 294 -65.65 -20.83 -29.52
C GLN A 294 -66.39 -22.18 -29.59
N GLY A 295 -65.66 -23.29 -29.44
CA GLY A 295 -66.26 -24.63 -29.37
C GLY A 295 -67.25 -24.79 -28.21
N LEU A 296 -66.91 -24.27 -27.03
CA LEU A 296 -67.83 -24.27 -25.88
C LEU A 296 -69.07 -23.40 -26.10
N ILE A 297 -68.91 -22.23 -26.73
CA ILE A 297 -70.05 -21.36 -27.06
C ILE A 297 -71.03 -22.09 -27.99
N ASP A 298 -70.50 -22.75 -29.03
CA ASP A 298 -71.31 -23.50 -29.99
C ASP A 298 -72.03 -24.68 -29.29
N GLU A 299 -71.36 -25.35 -28.36
CA GLU A 299 -71.94 -26.45 -27.58
C GLU A 299 -73.04 -25.97 -26.62
N ILE A 300 -72.82 -24.85 -25.91
CA ILE A 300 -73.84 -24.21 -25.06
C ILE A 300 -75.06 -23.81 -25.90
N GLN A 301 -74.86 -23.29 -27.11
CA GLN A 301 -75.97 -22.93 -28.00
C GLN A 301 -76.77 -24.17 -28.42
N ARG A 302 -76.10 -25.28 -28.74
CA ARG A 302 -76.78 -26.56 -29.02
C ARG A 302 -77.61 -27.01 -27.82
N PHE A 303 -77.04 -26.99 -26.61
CA PHE A 303 -77.76 -27.37 -25.39
C PHE A 303 -78.96 -26.47 -25.09
N LYS A 304 -78.88 -25.16 -25.36
CA LYS A 304 -80.03 -24.25 -25.22
C LYS A 304 -81.18 -24.63 -26.15
N VAL A 305 -80.89 -24.89 -27.43
CA VAL A 305 -81.89 -25.34 -28.40
C VAL A 305 -82.51 -26.66 -27.95
N THR A 306 -81.70 -27.64 -27.54
CA THR A 306 -82.21 -28.93 -27.06
C THR A 306 -83.09 -28.78 -25.82
N LYS A 307 -82.72 -27.91 -24.87
CA LYS A 307 -83.50 -27.63 -23.67
C LYS A 307 -84.87 -27.02 -23.99
N GLU A 308 -84.91 -26.05 -24.91
CA GLU A 308 -86.16 -25.41 -25.35
C GLU A 308 -87.09 -26.43 -26.04
N THR A 309 -86.54 -27.33 -26.87
CA THR A 309 -87.33 -28.41 -27.48
C THR A 309 -87.92 -29.36 -26.44
N HIS A 310 -87.12 -29.81 -25.46
CA HIS A 310 -87.60 -30.72 -24.41
C HIS A 310 -88.60 -30.05 -23.47
N GLN A 311 -88.47 -28.74 -23.22
CA GLN A 311 -89.43 -27.99 -22.40
C GLN A 311 -90.81 -27.92 -23.09
N GLY A 312 -90.86 -27.76 -24.41
CA GLY A 312 -92.10 -27.83 -25.19
C GLY A 312 -92.75 -29.22 -25.16
N GLU A 313 -91.95 -30.29 -25.23
CA GLU A 313 -92.47 -31.67 -25.13
C GLU A 313 -93.03 -32.00 -23.75
N VAL A 314 -92.41 -31.50 -22.68
CA VAL A 314 -92.89 -31.68 -21.30
C VAL A 314 -94.22 -30.95 -21.07
N GLU A 315 -94.39 -29.74 -21.59
CA GLU A 315 -95.65 -29.00 -21.50
C GLU A 315 -96.81 -29.69 -22.24
N ASP A 316 -96.54 -30.29 -23.41
CA ASP A 316 -97.54 -31.10 -24.13
C ASP A 316 -97.91 -32.37 -23.35
N LEU A 317 -96.93 -33.05 -22.75
CA LEU A 317 -97.18 -34.22 -21.91
C LEU A 317 -98.04 -33.89 -20.69
N TYR A 318 -97.76 -32.79 -19.97
CA TYR A 318 -98.60 -32.36 -18.84
C TYR A 318 -100.03 -32.05 -19.29
N ARG A 319 -100.21 -31.40 -20.44
CA ARG A 319 -101.55 -31.14 -21.00
C ARG A 319 -102.29 -32.43 -21.33
N ARG A 320 -101.61 -33.43 -21.90
CA ARG A 320 -102.20 -34.74 -22.23
C ARG A 320 -102.53 -35.55 -20.99
N ILE A 321 -101.70 -35.49 -19.95
CA ILE A 321 -101.98 -36.12 -18.65
C ILE A 321 -103.25 -35.53 -18.03
N GLY A 322 -103.42 -34.20 -18.01
CA GLY A 322 -104.63 -33.57 -17.48
C GLY A 322 -105.92 -34.04 -18.16
N VAL A 323 -105.91 -34.21 -19.49
CA VAL A 323 -107.05 -34.74 -20.24
C VAL A 323 -107.35 -36.21 -19.87
N ILE A 324 -106.31 -37.02 -19.62
CA ILE A 324 -106.47 -38.42 -19.22
C ILE A 324 -107.05 -38.53 -17.81
N GLU A 325 -106.58 -37.71 -16.88
CA GLU A 325 -107.08 -37.67 -15.50
C GLU A 325 -108.57 -37.31 -15.45
N GLU A 326 -108.98 -36.28 -16.22
CA GLU A 326 -110.37 -35.87 -16.32
C GLU A 326 -111.26 -36.96 -16.92
N ARG A 327 -110.81 -37.62 -18.00
CA ARG A 327 -111.51 -38.77 -18.59
C ARG A 327 -111.64 -39.93 -17.60
N THR A 328 -110.59 -40.24 -16.86
CA THR A 328 -110.59 -41.35 -15.88
C THR A 328 -111.55 -41.07 -14.73
N LYS A 329 -111.63 -39.81 -14.27
CA LYS A 329 -112.63 -39.38 -13.28
C LYS A 329 -114.04 -39.56 -13.82
N ASN A 330 -114.29 -39.15 -15.07
CA ASN A 330 -115.59 -39.33 -15.72
C ASN A 330 -115.96 -40.81 -15.91
N TYR A 331 -114.99 -41.67 -16.29
CA TYR A 331 -115.22 -43.11 -16.38
C TYR A 331 -115.56 -43.75 -15.03
N ARG A 332 -114.91 -43.36 -13.94
CA ARG A 332 -115.29 -43.85 -12.61
C ARG A 332 -116.72 -43.46 -12.24
N VAL A 333 -117.13 -42.23 -12.53
CA VAL A 333 -118.50 -41.77 -12.30
C VAL A 333 -119.49 -42.60 -13.13
N LEU A 334 -119.22 -42.82 -14.41
CA LEU A 334 -120.05 -43.66 -15.28
C LEU A 334 -120.10 -45.11 -14.83
N GLN A 335 -118.97 -45.67 -14.37
CA GLN A 335 -118.91 -47.03 -13.84
C GLN A 335 -119.75 -47.15 -12.56
N ASN A 336 -119.67 -46.17 -11.66
CA ASN A 336 -120.48 -46.15 -10.45
C ASN A 336 -121.98 -46.04 -10.77
N ILE A 337 -122.36 -45.24 -11.78
CA ILE A 337 -123.74 -45.15 -12.26
C ILE A 337 -124.18 -46.49 -12.86
N SER A 338 -123.35 -47.11 -13.69
CA SER A 338 -123.65 -48.41 -14.28
C SER A 338 -123.87 -49.47 -13.20
N ASN A 339 -122.95 -49.55 -12.24
CA ASN A 339 -123.04 -50.51 -11.13
C ASN A 339 -124.32 -50.29 -10.30
N LEU A 340 -124.71 -49.04 -10.06
CA LEU A 340 -125.94 -48.70 -9.35
C LEU A 340 -127.20 -49.17 -10.11
N ILE A 341 -127.19 -49.10 -11.45
CA ILE A 341 -128.32 -49.52 -12.29
C ILE A 341 -128.38 -51.05 -12.40
N THR A 342 -127.24 -51.71 -12.57
CA THR A 342 -127.20 -53.14 -12.89
C THR A 342 -127.14 -54.06 -11.67
N ASP A 343 -126.51 -53.62 -10.58
CA ASP A 343 -126.35 -54.40 -9.35
C ASP A 343 -126.37 -53.49 -8.11
N PRO A 344 -127.55 -52.96 -7.74
CA PRO A 344 -127.68 -52.01 -6.64
C PRO A 344 -127.33 -52.61 -5.27
N ALA A 345 -127.36 -53.94 -5.10
CA ALA A 345 -127.07 -54.59 -3.82
C ALA A 345 -125.58 -54.55 -3.44
N HIS A 346 -124.68 -54.36 -4.40
CA HIS A 346 -123.23 -54.36 -4.19
C HIS A 346 -122.60 -52.95 -4.21
N THR A 347 -123.40 -51.90 -4.37
CA THR A 347 -122.90 -50.52 -4.35
C THR A 347 -122.88 -49.97 -2.92
N GLN A 348 -121.72 -50.03 -2.26
CA GLN A 348 -121.48 -49.34 -0.98
C GLN A 348 -121.31 -47.83 -1.22
N LEU A 349 -122.39 -47.13 -1.53
CA LEU A 349 -122.40 -45.67 -1.61
C LEU A 349 -122.91 -45.10 -0.29
N THR A 350 -122.18 -44.14 0.27
CA THR A 350 -122.73 -43.34 1.36
C THR A 350 -123.90 -42.49 0.83
N PRO A 351 -124.86 -42.08 1.66
CA PRO A 351 -125.99 -41.25 1.22
C PRO A 351 -125.54 -39.95 0.51
N MET A 352 -124.42 -39.37 0.96
CA MET A 352 -123.84 -38.17 0.34
C MET A 352 -123.27 -38.46 -1.05
N GLU A 353 -122.53 -39.56 -1.22
CA GLU A 353 -122.00 -39.98 -2.52
C GLU A 353 -123.12 -40.33 -3.50
N PHE A 354 -124.18 -40.99 -3.01
CA PHE A 354 -125.38 -41.26 -3.81
C PHE A 354 -126.05 -39.97 -4.28
N MET A 355 -126.25 -39.00 -3.38
CA MET A 355 -126.85 -37.71 -3.72
C MET A 355 -126.00 -36.95 -4.75
N LEU A 356 -124.67 -36.97 -4.61
CA LEU A 356 -123.75 -36.36 -5.58
C LEU A 356 -123.78 -37.07 -6.93
N LEU A 357 -123.85 -38.40 -6.93
CA LEU A 357 -123.97 -39.21 -8.15
C LEU A 357 -125.27 -38.90 -8.88
N ALA A 358 -126.38 -38.82 -8.14
CA ALA A 358 -127.70 -38.49 -8.68
C ALA A 358 -127.71 -37.07 -9.26
N GLN A 359 -127.18 -36.08 -8.54
CA GLN A 359 -127.05 -34.71 -9.06
C GLN A 359 -126.19 -34.65 -10.33
N THR A 360 -125.06 -35.37 -10.35
CA THR A 360 -124.16 -35.42 -11.50
C THR A 360 -124.82 -36.09 -12.70
N LEU A 361 -125.55 -37.17 -12.46
CA LEU A 361 -126.39 -37.82 -13.47
C LEU A 361 -127.38 -36.79 -14.01
N PHE A 362 -128.24 -36.20 -13.18
CA PHE A 362 -129.24 -35.21 -13.63
C PHE A 362 -128.64 -34.02 -14.38
N LEU A 363 -127.48 -33.52 -13.95
CA LEU A 363 -126.78 -32.45 -14.64
C LEU A 363 -126.31 -32.88 -16.04
N ASN A 364 -125.70 -34.06 -16.15
CA ASN A 364 -125.26 -34.62 -17.42
C ASN A 364 -126.45 -34.91 -18.34
N LEU A 365 -127.56 -35.41 -17.80
CA LEU A 365 -128.80 -35.61 -18.56
C LEU A 365 -129.35 -34.28 -19.07
N ARG A 366 -129.27 -33.22 -18.26
CA ARG A 366 -129.68 -31.86 -18.64
C ARG A 366 -128.77 -31.26 -19.72
N ILE A 367 -127.46 -31.54 -19.70
CA ILE A 367 -126.52 -31.09 -20.74
C ILE A 367 -126.76 -31.86 -22.04
N TYR A 368 -126.94 -33.19 -21.94
CA TYR A 368 -127.21 -34.05 -23.08
C TYR A 368 -128.53 -33.68 -23.77
N SER A 369 -129.60 -33.46 -22.98
CA SER A 369 -130.92 -33.05 -23.51
C SER A 369 -130.89 -31.70 -24.21
N LYS A 370 -130.04 -30.75 -23.75
CA LYS A 370 -129.83 -29.47 -24.44
C LYS A 370 -129.07 -29.61 -25.75
N THR A 371 -128.18 -30.59 -25.88
CA THR A 371 -127.32 -30.77 -27.06
C THR A 371 -127.92 -31.72 -28.10
N HIS A 372 -128.89 -32.56 -27.72
CA HIS A 372 -129.47 -33.60 -28.57
C HIS A 372 -131.00 -33.56 -28.55
N SER A 373 -131.59 -32.38 -28.78
CA SER A 373 -133.03 -32.10 -28.68
C SER A 373 -133.93 -33.09 -29.43
N ASP A 374 -133.45 -33.61 -30.56
CA ASP A 374 -134.30 -34.37 -31.49
C ASP A 374 -134.48 -35.85 -31.07
N ASN A 375 -133.68 -36.32 -30.11
CA ASN A 375 -133.75 -37.69 -29.59
C ASN A 375 -134.43 -37.78 -28.20
N LEU A 376 -134.95 -36.66 -27.69
CA LEU A 376 -135.47 -36.58 -26.32
C LEU A 376 -136.54 -37.63 -26.02
N LEU A 377 -137.50 -37.84 -26.94
CA LEU A 377 -138.69 -38.65 -26.66
C LEU A 377 -138.37 -40.14 -26.44
N LYS A 378 -137.47 -40.70 -27.26
CA LYS A 378 -137.02 -42.11 -27.13
C LYS A 378 -136.15 -42.28 -25.89
N TRP A 379 -135.34 -41.28 -25.59
CA TRP A 379 -134.42 -41.33 -24.45
C TRP A 379 -135.17 -41.14 -23.12
N THR A 380 -136.18 -40.27 -23.05
CA THR A 380 -137.05 -40.13 -21.86
C THR A 380 -137.79 -41.42 -21.51
N LEU A 381 -138.19 -42.22 -22.50
CA LEU A 381 -138.86 -43.51 -22.26
C LEU A 381 -137.91 -44.54 -21.64
N TYR A 382 -136.65 -44.62 -22.11
CA TYR A 382 -135.65 -45.51 -21.55
C TYR A 382 -135.25 -45.10 -20.12
N VAL A 383 -134.97 -43.81 -19.91
CA VAL A 383 -134.53 -43.29 -18.61
C VAL A 383 -135.64 -43.28 -17.58
N ALA A 384 -136.90 -43.05 -17.98
CA ALA A 384 -138.04 -43.20 -17.07
C ALA A 384 -138.14 -44.64 -16.56
N ASN A 385 -137.99 -45.63 -17.43
CA ASN A 385 -138.06 -47.05 -17.06
C ASN A 385 -136.90 -47.46 -16.13
N ASP A 386 -135.69 -46.97 -16.39
CA ASP A 386 -134.53 -47.29 -15.54
C ASP A 386 -134.53 -46.50 -14.22
N LEU A 387 -135.02 -45.26 -14.20
CA LEU A 387 -135.28 -44.51 -12.96
C LEU A 387 -136.37 -45.18 -12.13
N GLU A 388 -137.42 -45.68 -12.75
CA GLU A 388 -138.48 -46.42 -12.07
C GLU A 388 -137.93 -47.70 -11.43
N LYS A 389 -137.07 -48.46 -12.13
CA LYS A 389 -136.37 -49.62 -11.53
C LYS A 389 -135.45 -49.23 -10.39
N ALA A 390 -134.73 -48.11 -10.50
CA ALA A 390 -133.84 -47.63 -9.46
C ALA A 390 -134.64 -47.17 -8.22
N VAL A 391 -135.73 -46.43 -8.40
CA VAL A 391 -136.65 -46.02 -7.33
C VAL A 391 -137.30 -47.23 -6.67
N ASN A 392 -137.71 -48.24 -7.45
CA ASN A 392 -138.27 -49.48 -6.91
C ASN A 392 -137.23 -50.28 -6.11
N SER A 393 -135.98 -50.34 -6.58
CA SER A 393 -134.87 -50.94 -5.84
C SER A 393 -134.57 -50.19 -4.54
N LEU A 394 -134.59 -48.85 -4.56
CA LEU A 394 -134.44 -48.01 -3.37
C LEU A 394 -135.58 -48.20 -2.37
N ASN A 395 -136.82 -48.23 -2.85
CA ASN A 395 -137.98 -48.49 -2.00
C ASN A 395 -137.92 -49.89 -1.37
N LYS A 396 -137.34 -50.86 -2.07
CA LYS A 396 -137.09 -52.20 -1.51
C LYS A 396 -136.03 -52.16 -0.41
N ILE A 397 -134.90 -51.48 -0.66
CA ILE A 397 -133.82 -51.31 0.34
C ILE A 397 -134.32 -50.56 1.58
N LEU A 398 -135.12 -49.49 1.39
CA LEU A 398 -135.67 -48.69 2.47
C LEU A 398 -136.84 -49.41 3.18
N GLY A 399 -137.70 -50.12 2.45
CA GLY A 399 -138.84 -50.87 3.00
C GLY A 399 -138.48 -52.17 3.72
N GLU A 400 -137.37 -52.81 3.36
CA GLU A 400 -136.81 -53.94 4.13
C GLU A 400 -136.23 -53.48 5.48
N SER A 401 -136.00 -52.18 5.69
CA SER A 401 -135.52 -51.63 6.97
C SER A 401 -136.62 -51.52 8.05
N ASP A 402 -137.91 -51.55 7.69
CA ASP A 402 -139.03 -51.43 8.63
C ASP A 402 -139.64 -52.78 9.08
N GLY A 403 -139.13 -53.92 8.58
CA GLY A 403 -139.72 -55.24 8.81
C GLY A 403 -139.04 -56.17 9.83
N LYS A 404 -137.82 -55.90 10.28
CA LYS A 404 -137.08 -56.77 11.22
C LYS A 404 -136.16 -55.98 12.15
N THR A 405 -136.76 -55.42 13.19
CA THR A 405 -136.09 -54.94 14.41
C THR A 405 -135.61 -56.11 15.28
N ALA A 406 -134.32 -56.12 15.57
CA ALA A 406 -133.79 -56.29 16.92
C ALA A 406 -132.49 -55.47 17.03
#